data_AF-A0A546X170-F1
#
_entry.id   AF-A0A546X170-F1
#
_cell.length_a   1.000
_cell.length_b   1.000
_cell.length_c   1.000
_cell.angle_alpha   90.00
_cell.angle_beta   90.00
_cell.angle_gamma   90.00
#
_symmetry.space_group_name_H-M   'P 1'
#
loop_
_entity.id
_entity.type
_entity.pdbx_description
1 polymer ?
#
loop_
_entity_poly.entity_id
_entity_poly.type
_entity_poly.pdbx_seq_one_letter_code
_entity_poly.pdbx_strand_id
1 'polypeptide(L)'
;MARHLRTNIEIDNFITKVIAEANHHAPNVAAIIMPLSSAVRARLNLAVDKVEVYERNGNLARTCWVTIGGSRYTFTYNYSSGQIDLKAGSLQGMLRSSFDNHTPHAAILLQAARL
;
A
#
# COMPACT_ATOMS: atom_id res chain seq x y z
N MET A 1 -9.38 7.15 -12.42
CA MET A 1 -9.78 8.07 -11.32
C MET A 1 -9.47 7.37 -10.01
N ALA A 2 -9.24 8.11 -8.93
CA ALA A 2 -9.05 7.49 -7.61
C ALA A 2 -10.37 6.87 -7.14
N ARG A 3 -10.35 5.57 -6.83
CA ARG A 3 -11.47 4.85 -6.20
C ARG A 3 -11.25 4.85 -4.70
N HIS A 4 -12.27 5.24 -3.95
CA HIS A 4 -12.24 5.19 -2.49
C HIS A 4 -12.65 3.80 -2.03
N LEU A 5 -11.84 3.18 -1.17
CA LEU A 5 -12.19 1.93 -0.49
C LEU A 5 -12.73 2.31 0.89
N ARG A 6 -14.03 2.11 1.10
CA ARG A 6 -14.76 2.55 2.30
C ARG A 6 -15.04 1.40 3.27
N THR A 7 -14.96 0.17 2.78
CA THR A 7 -15.24 -1.03 3.55
C THR A 7 -14.05 -1.96 3.59
N ASN A 8 -14.03 -2.80 4.63
CA ASN A 8 -13.08 -3.89 4.77
C ASN A 8 -13.09 -4.82 3.54
N ILE A 9 -14.28 -5.14 3.01
CA ILE A 9 -14.42 -6.01 1.83
C ILE A 9 -13.77 -5.38 0.58
N GLU A 10 -13.93 -4.07 0.37
CA GLU A 10 -13.28 -3.38 -0.76
C GLU A 10 -11.75 -3.37 -0.64
N ILE A 11 -11.23 -3.23 0.58
CA ILE A 11 -9.80 -3.31 0.87
C ILE A 11 -9.29 -4.74 0.63
N ASP A 12 -10.01 -5.77 1.10
CA ASP A 12 -9.65 -7.18 0.91
C ASP A 12 -9.62 -7.56 -0.58
N ASN A 13 -10.61 -7.10 -1.35
CA ASN A 13 -10.67 -7.30 -2.80
C ASN A 13 -9.50 -6.61 -3.52
N PHE A 14 -9.15 -5.39 -3.10
CA PHE A 14 -8.00 -4.68 -3.64
C PHE A 14 -6.69 -5.43 -3.34
N ILE A 15 -6.45 -5.81 -2.08
CA ILE A 15 -5.24 -6.54 -1.67
C ILE A 15 -5.10 -7.84 -2.45
N THR A 16 -6.19 -8.61 -2.58
CA THR A 16 -6.23 -9.87 -3.35
C THR A 16 -5.80 -9.63 -4.80
N LYS A 17 -6.31 -8.57 -5.44
CA LYS A 17 -5.93 -8.20 -6.80
C LYS A 17 -4.46 -7.78 -6.89
N VAL A 18 -3.94 -7.00 -5.95
CA VAL A 18 -2.51 -6.61 -5.94
C VAL A 18 -1.61 -7.83 -5.79
N ILE A 19 -1.96 -8.79 -4.94
CA ILE A 19 -1.19 -10.04 -4.76
C ILE A 19 -1.18 -10.86 -6.05
N ALA A 20 -2.34 -11.02 -6.70
CA ALA A 20 -2.43 -11.74 -7.98
C ALA A 20 -1.55 -11.10 -9.05
N GLU A 21 -1.60 -9.78 -9.21
CA GLU A 21 -0.75 -9.03 -10.14
C GLU A 21 0.75 -9.17 -9.79
N ALA A 22 1.11 -9.09 -8.50
CA ALA A 22 2.50 -9.20 -8.07
C ALA A 22 3.08 -10.59 -8.31
N ASN A 23 2.30 -11.67 -8.12
CA ASN A 23 2.75 -13.03 -8.43
C ASN A 23 3.19 -13.19 -9.90
N HIS A 24 2.58 -12.45 -10.82
CA HIS A 24 2.90 -12.52 -12.25
C HIS A 24 3.93 -11.48 -12.70
N HIS A 25 3.86 -10.26 -12.17
CA HIS A 25 4.59 -9.10 -12.71
C HIS A 25 5.63 -8.51 -11.76
N ALA A 26 5.58 -8.84 -10.46
CA ALA A 26 6.47 -8.29 -9.44
C ALA A 26 6.72 -9.30 -8.30
N PRO A 27 7.30 -10.49 -8.60
CA PRO A 27 7.39 -11.57 -7.63
C PRO A 27 8.19 -11.21 -6.39
N ASN A 28 9.13 -10.25 -6.48
CA ASN A 28 9.94 -9.78 -5.36
C ASN A 28 9.13 -9.09 -4.24
N VAL A 29 7.87 -8.73 -4.49
CA VAL A 29 7.00 -8.08 -3.48
C VAL A 29 5.70 -8.85 -3.22
N ALA A 30 5.50 -10.00 -3.87
CA ALA A 30 4.25 -10.75 -3.74
C ALA A 30 3.94 -11.18 -2.30
N ALA A 31 4.95 -11.66 -1.57
CA ALA A 31 4.79 -12.17 -0.21
C ALA A 31 4.69 -11.06 0.84
N ILE A 32 5.24 -9.86 0.59
CA ILE A 32 5.21 -8.74 1.55
C ILE A 32 3.88 -7.97 1.56
N ILE A 33 3.06 -8.07 0.51
CA ILE A 33 1.81 -7.28 0.39
C ILE A 33 0.83 -7.58 1.52
N MET A 34 0.61 -8.85 1.87
CA MET A 34 -0.32 -9.23 2.94
C MET A 34 0.13 -8.72 4.33
N PRO A 35 1.36 -8.97 4.81
CA PRO A 35 1.79 -8.45 6.10
C PRO A 35 1.86 -6.92 6.13
N LEU A 36 2.31 -6.26 5.04
CA LEU A 36 2.31 -4.80 4.95
C LEU A 36 0.90 -4.21 5.03
N SER A 37 -0.03 -4.73 4.24
CA SER A 37 -1.41 -4.24 4.24
C SER A 37 -2.12 -4.50 5.57
N SER A 38 -1.85 -5.63 6.22
CA SER A 38 -2.37 -5.94 7.56
C SER A 38 -1.87 -4.97 8.63
N ALA A 39 -0.58 -4.66 8.62
CA ALA A 39 0.02 -3.70 9.56
C ALA A 39 -0.52 -2.27 9.37
N VAL A 40 -0.68 -1.83 8.12
CA VAL A 40 -1.30 -0.53 7.81
C VAL A 40 -2.77 -0.50 8.22
N ARG A 41 -3.52 -1.57 7.93
CA ARG A 41 -4.95 -1.67 8.25
C ARG A 41 -5.21 -1.63 9.75
N ALA A 42 -4.33 -2.20 10.57
CA ALA A 42 -4.42 -2.11 12.03
C ALA A 42 -4.34 -0.66 12.56
N ARG A 43 -3.88 0.29 11.74
CA ARG A 43 -3.83 1.73 12.07
C ARG A 43 -5.05 2.50 11.60
N LEU A 44 -5.87 1.94 10.71
CA LEU A 44 -6.98 2.65 10.09
C LEU A 44 -8.20 2.68 11.00
N ASN A 45 -8.79 3.87 11.13
CA ASN A 45 -10.18 4.06 11.52
C ASN A 45 -10.98 4.52 10.29
N LEU A 46 -11.65 3.59 9.61
CA LEU A 46 -12.38 3.88 8.36
C LEU A 46 -13.55 4.88 8.50
N ALA A 47 -13.91 5.29 9.72
CA ALA A 47 -14.86 6.38 9.93
C ALA A 47 -14.27 7.76 9.60
N VAL A 48 -12.95 7.93 9.70
CA VAL A 48 -12.24 9.22 9.53
C VAL A 48 -11.06 9.14 8.56
N ASP A 49 -10.40 8.00 8.51
CA ASP A 49 -9.28 7.72 7.64
C ASP A 49 -9.75 7.32 6.25
N LYS A 50 -8.85 7.46 5.28
CA LYS A 50 -9.17 7.22 3.86
C LYS A 50 -8.21 6.23 3.25
N VAL A 51 -8.75 5.33 2.45
CA VAL A 51 -7.97 4.49 1.53
C VAL A 51 -8.43 4.80 0.12
N GLU A 52 -7.49 5.20 -0.74
CA GLU A 52 -7.77 5.58 -2.11
C GLU A 52 -6.82 4.84 -3.02
N VAL A 53 -7.34 4.24 -4.08
CA VAL A 53 -6.50 3.49 -5.04
C VAL A 53 -6.67 4.11 -6.40
N TYR A 54 -5.57 4.27 -7.12
CA TYR A 54 -5.66 4.70 -8.51
C TYR A 54 -6.01 3.49 -9.38
N GLU A 55 -7.06 3.61 -10.18
CA GLU A 55 -7.39 2.67 -11.24
C GLU A 55 -7.58 3.42 -12.57
N ARG A 56 -7.08 2.82 -13.66
CA ARG A 56 -7.27 3.32 -15.03
C ARG A 56 -7.95 2.23 -15.84
N ASN A 57 -9.17 2.50 -16.33
CA ASN A 57 -9.99 1.54 -17.09
C ASN A 57 -10.19 0.20 -16.35
N GLY A 58 -10.40 0.23 -15.03
CA GLY A 58 -10.53 -0.97 -14.19
C GLY A 58 -9.23 -1.70 -13.88
N ASN A 59 -8.10 -1.27 -14.47
CA ASN A 59 -6.79 -1.83 -14.18
C ASN A 59 -6.15 -1.12 -13.00
N LEU A 60 -5.48 -1.91 -12.17
CA LEU A 60 -4.83 -1.44 -10.95
C LEU A 60 -3.68 -0.52 -11.34
N ALA A 61 -3.80 0.76 -11.03
CA ALA A 61 -2.78 1.75 -11.36
C ALA A 61 -1.87 1.99 -10.16
N ARG A 62 -1.29 0.89 -9.64
CA ARG A 62 -0.01 0.77 -8.87
C ARG A 62 0.25 1.78 -7.75
N THR A 63 -0.79 2.47 -7.31
CA THR A 63 -0.71 3.56 -6.36
C THR A 63 -1.88 3.43 -5.41
N CYS A 64 -1.55 3.28 -4.13
CA CYS A 64 -2.49 3.29 -3.03
C CYS A 64 -2.13 4.48 -2.14
N TRP A 65 -3.09 5.33 -1.86
CA TRP A 65 -2.99 6.35 -0.84
C TRP A 65 -3.73 5.90 0.40
N VAL A 66 -3.13 6.17 1.56
CA VAL A 66 -3.80 6.10 2.84
C VAL A 66 -3.69 7.45 3.53
N THR A 67 -4.77 7.89 4.15
CA THR A 67 -4.76 9.04 5.05
C THR A 67 -5.07 8.54 6.44
N ILE A 68 -4.11 8.64 7.36
CA ILE A 68 -4.21 8.17 8.75
C ILE A 68 -3.96 9.38 9.66
N GLY A 69 -4.92 9.70 10.54
CA GLY A 69 -4.77 10.82 11.47
C GLY A 69 -4.51 12.17 10.78
N GLY A 70 -5.09 12.37 9.58
CA GLY A 70 -4.89 13.57 8.76
C GLY A 70 -3.60 13.60 7.93
N SER A 71 -2.67 12.66 8.14
CA SER A 71 -1.44 12.55 7.34
C SER A 71 -1.65 11.61 6.17
N ARG A 72 -1.30 12.05 4.96
CA ARG A 72 -1.41 11.24 3.75
C ARG A 72 -0.09 10.53 3.45
N TYR A 73 -0.18 9.29 3.00
CA TYR A 73 0.95 8.48 2.56
C TYR A 73 0.62 7.79 1.24
N THR A 74 1.67 7.51 0.47
CA THR A 74 1.54 6.87 -0.86
C THR A 74 2.38 5.60 -0.90
N PHE A 75 1.75 4.49 -1.25
CA PHE A 75 2.40 3.22 -1.58
C PHE A 75 2.46 3.07 -3.09
N THR A 76 3.64 2.78 -3.63
CA THR A 76 3.84 2.60 -5.08
C THR A 76 4.91 1.56 -5.38
N TYR A 77 4.78 0.83 -6.47
CA TYR A 77 5.83 -0.10 -6.91
C TYR A 77 6.94 0.65 -7.65
N ASN A 78 8.18 0.46 -7.20
CA ASN A 78 9.38 1.01 -7.81
C ASN A 78 9.98 0.01 -8.80
N TYR A 79 9.94 0.35 -10.09
CA TYR A 79 10.45 -0.50 -11.16
C TYR A 79 11.97 -0.67 -11.19
N SER A 80 12.70 0.30 -10.63
CA SER A 80 14.16 0.27 -10.63
C SER A 80 14.70 -0.63 -9.52
N SER A 81 14.08 -0.61 -8.34
CA SER A 81 14.50 -1.45 -7.20
C SER A 81 13.70 -2.74 -7.05
N GLY A 82 12.52 -2.84 -7.65
CA GLY A 82 11.63 -3.98 -7.47
C GLY A 82 11.00 -4.04 -6.08
N GLN A 83 10.75 -2.89 -5.46
CA GLN A 83 10.23 -2.76 -4.10
C GLN A 83 8.92 -1.94 -4.06
N ILE A 84 8.17 -2.03 -2.98
CA ILE A 84 7.05 -1.13 -2.68
C ILE A 84 7.59 0.05 -1.87
N ASP A 85 7.57 1.24 -2.45
CA ASP A 85 7.95 2.48 -1.79
C ASP A 85 6.76 3.05 -0.99
N LEU A 86 7.05 3.47 0.24
CA LEU A 86 6.19 4.31 1.07
C LEU A 86 6.71 5.74 1.07
N LYS A 87 5.89 6.69 0.61
CA LYS A 87 6.24 8.12 0.50
C LYS A 87 5.26 9.00 1.28
N ALA A 88 5.73 10.15 1.73
CA ALA A 88 4.90 11.14 2.43
C ALA A 88 4.06 11.96 1.43
N GLY A 89 2.74 12.02 1.63
CA GLY A 89 1.83 12.89 0.89
C GLY A 89 1.48 12.43 -0.53
N SER A 90 2.46 12.34 -1.42
CA SER A 90 2.28 12.13 -2.86
C SER A 90 3.34 11.21 -3.49
N LEU A 91 3.23 10.97 -4.80
CA LEU A 91 4.19 10.19 -5.58
C LEU A 91 5.60 10.81 -5.62
N GLN A 92 5.68 12.15 -5.54
CA GLN A 92 6.91 12.94 -5.46
C GLN A 92 7.33 13.22 -4.01
N GLY A 93 6.60 12.67 -3.04
CA GLY A 93 6.89 12.82 -1.63
C GLY A 93 8.22 12.21 -1.21
N MET A 94 8.72 12.64 -0.05
CA MET A 94 9.92 12.06 0.56
C MET A 94 9.70 10.56 0.80
N LEU A 95 10.66 9.74 0.33
CA LEU A 95 10.69 8.31 0.59
C LEU A 95 10.90 8.08 2.08
N ARG A 96 10.00 7.31 2.71
CA ARG A 96 10.08 6.93 4.13
C ARG A 96 10.69 5.54 4.29
N SER A 97 10.30 4.61 3.43
CA SER A 97 10.76 3.21 3.46
C SER A 97 10.47 2.53 2.13
N SER A 98 11.16 1.44 1.86
CA SER A 98 10.89 0.53 0.74
C SER A 98 10.79 -0.90 1.27
N PHE A 99 9.88 -1.69 0.68
CA PHE A 99 9.54 -3.03 1.15
C PHE A 99 9.62 -4.06 0.03
N ASP A 100 10.12 -5.24 0.36
CA ASP A 100 10.13 -6.43 -0.49
C ASP A 100 9.95 -7.69 0.37
N ASN A 101 9.95 -8.86 -0.27
CA ASN A 101 9.77 -10.15 0.40
C ASN A 101 10.86 -10.46 1.44
N HIS A 102 12.01 -9.77 1.41
CA HIS A 102 13.09 -9.95 2.39
C HIS A 102 12.98 -8.98 3.56
N THR A 103 12.03 -8.04 3.52
CA THR A 103 11.86 -7.06 4.58
C THR A 103 11.39 -7.73 5.87
N PRO A 104 12.12 -7.59 6.99
CA PRO A 104 11.76 -8.24 8.25
C PRO A 104 10.40 -7.76 8.76
N HIS A 105 9.60 -8.69 9.30
CA HIS A 105 8.28 -8.36 9.84
C HIS A 105 8.33 -7.23 10.90
N ALA A 106 9.37 -7.20 11.74
CA ALA A 106 9.57 -6.14 12.71
C ALA A 106 9.73 -4.74 12.07
N ALA A 107 10.37 -4.64 10.90
CA ALA A 107 10.52 -3.38 10.18
C ALA A 107 9.17 -2.88 9.62
N ILE A 108 8.30 -3.79 9.17
CA ILE A 108 6.94 -3.47 8.75
C ILE A 108 6.16 -2.85 9.90
N LEU A 109 6.14 -3.52 11.06
CA LEU A 109 5.42 -3.05 12.25
C LEU A 109 5.95 -1.69 12.73
N LEU A 110 7.27 -1.54 12.78
CA LEU A 110 7.92 -0.29 13.18
C LEU A 110 7.52 0.87 12.25
N GLN A 111 7.45 0.62 10.94
CA GLN A 111 7.08 1.66 9.99
C GLN A 111 5.57 1.95 10.02
N ALA A 112 4.72 0.93 10.17
CA ALA A 112 3.27 1.10 10.30
C ALA A 112 2.90 1.90 11.57
N ALA A 113 3.62 1.71 12.67
CA ALA A 113 3.43 2.47 13.91
C ALA A 113 3.72 3.98 13.76
N ARG A 114 4.46 4.38 12.71
CA ARG A 114 4.81 5.77 12.39
C ARG A 114 3.91 6.37 11.31
N LEU A 115 2.83 5.69 10.94
CA LEU A 115 1.77 6.21 10.08
C LEU A 115 0.78 7.03 10.90
#